data_AF-A0A2H8TY28-F1
#
_entry.id   AF-A0A2H8TY28-F1
#
_cell.length_a   1.000
_cell.length_b   1.000
_cell.length_c   1.000
_cell.angle_alpha   90.00
_cell.angle_beta   90.00
_cell.angle_gamma   90.00
#
_symmetry.space_group_name_H-M   'P 1'
#
loop_
_entity.id
_entity.type
_entity.pdbx_description
1 polymer ?
#
loop_
_entity_poly.entity_id
_entity_poly.type
_entity_poly.pdbx_seq_one_letter_code
_entity_poly.pdbx_strand_id
1 'polypeptide(L)'
;MSKRNNDEGGSEEPPMKKVQFEPVRLGPISTMEDLDMKVLQYQNKKLAQRLEQRNRLETELRNRIEQLEKRQTQDDSVLNVVNRYWNQLNEDIRVLLQRFDAETADELESKNESEATTSFLVQLSTWDKEELDEKLANRVQVSKRAVAKVIQAFDRLMQRNEKITLALKGEFEGDEAPSMDETIRQANSELQAENQKLQTLNTSLHKKYHTMSLKLAGLQDNVNCKETEVAEMRNQIEELQYEYQKILERNYKLETHLAEARDKLKGMEAIQIDDRVISKPDTSIAQSSVSLQKIEEFQKENEELRELNNNRLQELDKLHQQHREALMEVEKFKMDLRQLPESVIIETTEYKCLQSHFSVLYSEFMLMRNQLLESTGLLQNSKNTHLRQMEVMESDELSAQKKLRSELMNSEDVNAQLRKEYEMLRIEFEQNLAANEQTGPINREMRHLLSSLQNHNNQLKGELHRYKRKYKDANAEVPKVKIHLLLYILFRISNHAFLATCFFKEVGKLLR
;
A
#
# COMPACT_ATOMS: atom_id res chain seq x y z
N MET A 1 -14.17 12.99 42.47
CA MET A 1 -13.63 13.97 41.49
C MET A 1 -12.23 13.51 41.09
N SER A 2 -11.89 13.56 39.81
CA SER A 2 -10.49 13.50 39.36
C SER A 2 -10.40 14.24 38.03
N LYS A 3 -9.51 15.24 37.93
CA LYS A 3 -9.38 16.04 36.70
C LYS A 3 -8.50 15.28 35.71
N ARG A 4 -8.99 15.10 34.48
CA ARG A 4 -8.13 14.85 33.32
C ARG A 4 -7.39 16.16 33.02
N ASN A 5 -6.09 16.09 32.77
CA ASN A 5 -5.41 17.18 32.06
C ASN A 5 -5.76 17.07 30.57
N ASN A 6 -6.04 18.22 29.96
CA ASN A 6 -6.33 18.35 28.54
C ASN A 6 -5.11 19.00 27.89
N ASP A 7 -4.17 18.20 27.38
CA ASP A 7 -3.05 18.73 26.58
C ASP A 7 -3.55 19.01 25.17
N GLU A 8 -4.15 20.18 25.01
CA GLU A 8 -4.48 20.73 23.70
C GLU A 8 -3.19 21.01 22.92
N GLY A 9 -3.12 20.49 21.69
CA GLY A 9 -1.92 20.54 20.86
C GLY A 9 -1.59 21.94 20.36
N GLY A 10 -0.97 22.75 21.22
CA GLY A 10 -0.45 24.07 20.88
C GLY A 10 0.61 23.99 19.79
N SER A 11 0.33 24.58 18.63
CA SER A 11 1.29 24.72 17.53
C SER A 11 2.30 25.83 17.84
N GLU A 12 3.32 25.52 18.65
CA GLU A 12 4.43 26.44 18.89
C GLU A 12 5.24 26.65 17.59
N GLU A 13 5.02 27.77 16.90
CA GLU A 13 5.97 28.24 15.89
C GLU A 13 7.32 28.52 16.57
N PRO A 14 8.44 27.96 16.07
CA PRO A 14 9.74 28.14 16.71
C PRO A 14 10.16 29.61 16.64
N PRO A 15 10.57 30.23 17.77
CA PRO A 15 10.77 31.68 17.83
C PRO A 15 11.88 32.14 16.88
N MET A 16 11.54 33.07 15.98
CA MET A 16 12.45 33.61 14.97
C MET A 16 13.69 34.26 15.61
N LYS A 17 14.80 33.51 15.68
CA LYS A 17 16.11 34.01 16.11
C LYS A 17 16.52 35.19 15.22
N LYS A 18 16.55 36.40 15.77
CA LYS A 18 17.00 37.61 15.06
C LYS A 18 18.48 37.48 14.71
N VAL A 19 18.78 37.14 13.46
CA VAL A 19 20.16 36.98 12.98
C VAL A 19 20.91 38.31 13.02
N GLN A 20 21.98 38.35 13.80
CA GLN A 20 22.86 39.49 13.94
C GLN A 20 24.01 39.37 12.94
N PHE A 21 23.96 40.16 11.86
CA PHE A 21 24.97 40.18 10.81
C PHE A 21 26.23 40.94 11.25
N GLU A 22 27.40 40.41 10.93
CA GLU A 22 28.69 40.96 11.35
C GLU A 22 29.00 42.32 10.68
N PRO A 23 29.60 43.31 11.40
CA PRO A 23 29.91 44.62 10.83
C PRO A 23 31.06 44.59 9.81
N VAL A 24 30.73 44.77 8.53
CA VAL A 24 31.73 44.92 7.45
C VAL A 24 32.37 46.30 7.49
N ARG A 25 33.70 46.37 7.61
CA ARG A 25 34.46 47.62 7.48
C ARG A 25 34.63 47.98 6.01
N LEU A 26 34.26 49.20 5.63
CA LEU A 26 34.54 49.74 4.29
C LEU A 26 36.00 50.21 4.21
N GLY A 27 36.72 49.77 3.18
CA GLY A 27 38.07 50.24 2.86
C GLY A 27 38.10 51.68 2.33
N PRO A 28 39.26 52.35 2.33
CA PRO A 28 39.40 53.80 2.12
C PRO A 28 38.66 54.32 0.89
N ILE A 29 37.99 55.46 1.06
CA ILE A 29 37.06 56.08 0.10
C ILE A 29 37.77 57.30 -0.52
N SER A 30 37.81 57.36 -1.85
CA SER A 30 38.52 58.44 -2.58
C SER A 30 37.56 59.46 -3.19
N THR A 31 36.35 59.04 -3.60
CA THR A 31 35.31 59.89 -4.20
C THR A 31 33.92 59.58 -3.61
N MET A 32 32.92 60.40 -3.94
CA MET A 32 31.51 60.12 -3.62
C MET A 32 31.00 58.89 -4.38
N GLU A 33 31.38 58.74 -5.64
CA GLU A 33 30.99 57.59 -6.47
C GLU A 33 31.57 56.27 -5.94
N ASP A 34 32.80 56.28 -5.40
CA ASP A 34 33.38 55.15 -4.66
C ASP A 34 32.56 54.77 -3.42
N LEU A 35 31.99 55.77 -2.72
CA LEU A 35 31.18 55.54 -1.53
C LEU A 35 29.85 54.89 -1.91
N ASP A 36 29.12 55.48 -2.85
CA ASP A 36 27.82 54.98 -3.29
C ASP A 36 27.93 53.59 -3.93
N MET A 37 28.96 53.35 -4.74
CA MET A 37 29.28 52.02 -5.28
C MET A 37 29.56 50.99 -4.17
N LYS A 38 30.33 51.34 -3.13
CA LYS A 38 30.59 50.45 -1.99
C LYS A 38 29.35 50.22 -1.12
N VAL A 39 28.49 51.23 -0.97
CA VAL A 39 27.21 51.11 -0.26
C VAL A 39 26.28 50.16 -1.00
N LEU A 40 26.16 50.28 -2.32
CA LEU A 40 25.38 49.36 -3.17
C LEU A 40 25.94 47.93 -3.13
N GLN A 41 27.26 47.76 -3.19
CA GLN A 41 27.91 46.45 -3.02
C GLN A 41 27.61 45.82 -1.64
N TYR A 42 27.66 46.61 -0.56
CA TYR A 42 27.30 46.14 0.79
C TYR A 42 25.81 45.77 0.89
N GLN A 43 24.91 46.61 0.35
CA GLN A 43 23.47 46.33 0.32
C GLN A 43 23.16 45.05 -0.46
N ASN A 44 23.73 44.87 -1.65
CA ASN A 44 23.58 43.66 -2.45
C ASN A 44 24.14 42.42 -1.73
N LYS A 45 25.31 42.50 -1.09
CA LYS A 45 25.85 41.40 -0.27
C LYS A 45 24.91 41.03 0.88
N LYS A 46 24.29 42.01 1.54
CA LYS A 46 23.34 41.80 2.64
C LYS A 46 21.99 41.25 2.17
N LEU A 47 21.55 41.61 0.97
CA LEU A 47 20.39 41.01 0.31
C LEU A 47 20.67 39.55 -0.09
N ALA A 48 21.83 39.26 -0.68
CA ALA A 48 22.25 37.91 -1.02
C ALA A 48 22.29 37.00 0.21
N GLN A 49 22.87 37.45 1.33
CA GLN A 49 22.87 36.69 2.60
C GLN A 49 21.46 36.41 3.15
N ARG A 50 20.53 37.37 3.02
CA ARG A 50 19.12 37.17 3.42
C ARG A 50 18.38 36.20 2.51
N LEU A 51 18.66 36.24 1.20
CA LEU A 51 18.08 35.34 0.21
C LEU A 51 18.62 33.92 0.40
N GLU A 52 19.93 33.76 0.61
CA GLU A 52 20.54 32.47 0.95
C GLU A 52 19.94 31.88 2.25
N GLN A 53 19.77 32.69 3.30
CA GLN A 53 19.09 32.24 4.53
C GLN A 53 17.64 31.81 4.26
N ARG A 54 16.89 32.56 3.43
CA ARG A 54 15.52 32.19 3.03
C ARG A 54 15.49 30.87 2.27
N ASN A 55 16.40 30.66 1.32
CA ASN A 55 16.49 29.42 0.54
C ASN A 55 16.82 28.21 1.45
N ARG A 56 17.70 28.38 2.45
CA ARG A 56 17.98 27.33 3.46
C ARG A 56 16.73 26.97 4.26
N LEU A 57 16.04 27.96 4.82
CA LEU A 57 14.77 27.74 5.55
C LEU A 57 13.67 27.14 4.66
N GLU A 58 13.59 27.54 3.40
CA GLU A 58 12.65 26.95 2.43
C GLU A 58 12.99 25.48 2.14
N THR A 59 14.28 25.15 2.03
CA THR A 59 14.76 23.76 1.86
C THR A 59 14.45 22.92 3.11
N GLU A 60 14.70 23.46 4.30
CA GLU A 60 14.35 22.81 5.58
C GLU A 60 12.84 22.54 5.68
N LEU A 61 11.99 23.49 5.29
CA LEU A 61 10.53 23.34 5.26
C LEU A 61 10.06 22.35 4.19
N ARG A 62 10.64 22.37 2.98
CA ARG A 62 10.35 21.39 1.91
C ARG A 62 10.69 19.97 2.34
N ASN A 63 11.88 19.77 2.91
CA ASN A 63 12.30 18.48 3.46
C ASN A 63 11.38 18.03 4.61
N ARG A 64 10.85 18.98 5.40
CA ARG A 64 9.90 18.67 6.47
C ARG A 64 8.51 18.29 5.94
N ILE A 65 8.04 18.91 4.86
CA ILE A 65 6.82 18.52 4.16
C ILE A 65 6.96 17.10 3.61
N GLU A 66 8.05 16.81 2.88
CA GLU A 66 8.31 15.47 2.32
C GLU A 66 8.37 14.37 3.41
N GLN A 67 8.94 14.68 4.58
CA GLN A 67 8.91 13.77 5.75
C GLN A 67 7.49 13.51 6.27
N LEU A 68 6.63 14.53 6.28
CA LEU A 68 5.25 14.43 6.75
C LEU A 68 4.38 13.68 5.73
N GLU A 69 4.56 13.90 4.44
CA GLU A 69 3.88 13.17 3.35
C GLU A 69 4.25 11.68 3.34
N LYS A 70 5.54 11.35 3.50
CA LYS A 70 6.00 9.96 3.63
C LYS A 70 5.48 9.28 4.89
N ARG A 71 5.34 10.03 5.99
CA ARG A 71 4.70 9.51 7.20
C ARG A 71 3.19 9.32 6.99
N GLN A 72 2.50 10.27 6.37
CA GLN A 72 1.07 10.19 6.13
C GLN A 72 0.71 8.96 5.29
N THR A 73 1.43 8.72 4.20
CA THR A 73 1.23 7.52 3.36
C THR A 73 1.51 6.20 4.11
N GLN A 74 2.42 6.19 5.08
CA GLN A 74 2.60 5.06 5.99
C GLN A 74 1.42 4.92 6.98
N ASP A 75 1.02 6.00 7.65
CA ASP A 75 -0.08 6.01 8.62
C ASP A 75 -1.43 5.64 7.92
N ASP A 76 -1.67 6.08 6.67
CA ASP A 76 -2.79 5.67 5.82
C ASP A 76 -2.78 4.17 5.51
N SER A 77 -1.61 3.57 5.24
CA SER A 77 -1.49 2.13 4.98
C SER A 77 -1.86 1.30 6.21
N VAL A 78 -1.46 1.75 7.41
CA VAL A 78 -1.84 1.14 8.69
C VAL A 78 -3.33 1.31 8.94
N LEU A 79 -3.89 2.49 8.68
CA LEU A 79 -5.32 2.77 8.87
C LEU A 79 -6.21 1.91 7.97
N ASN A 80 -5.80 1.64 6.73
CA ASN A 80 -6.51 0.70 5.84
C ASN A 80 -6.56 -0.71 6.43
N VAL A 81 -5.45 -1.20 7.01
CA VAL A 81 -5.37 -2.51 7.68
C VAL A 81 -6.27 -2.54 8.92
N VAL A 82 -6.21 -1.51 9.78
CA VAL A 82 -7.07 -1.38 10.96
C VAL A 82 -8.55 -1.35 10.57
N ASN A 83 -8.91 -0.60 9.52
CA ASN A 83 -10.29 -0.52 9.04
C ASN A 83 -10.82 -1.89 8.56
N ARG A 84 -9.99 -2.67 7.86
CA ARG A 84 -10.34 -4.03 7.43
C ARG A 84 -10.61 -4.93 8.63
N TYR A 85 -9.73 -4.96 9.63
CA TYR A 85 -9.93 -5.77 10.83
C TYR A 85 -11.14 -5.31 11.66
N TRP A 86 -11.41 -4.00 11.73
CA TRP A 86 -12.59 -3.47 12.41
C TRP A 86 -13.90 -3.90 11.73
N ASN A 87 -13.94 -3.90 10.39
CA ASN A 87 -15.11 -4.36 9.66
C ASN A 87 -15.30 -5.88 9.76
N GLN A 88 -14.22 -6.67 9.78
CA GLN A 88 -14.29 -8.11 10.07
C GLN A 88 -14.88 -8.35 11.46
N LEU A 89 -14.36 -7.67 12.50
CA LEU A 89 -14.87 -7.79 13.87
C LEU A 89 -16.36 -7.44 13.99
N ASN A 90 -16.83 -6.40 13.30
CA ASN A 90 -18.25 -6.03 13.28
C ASN A 90 -19.12 -7.12 12.62
N GLU A 91 -18.66 -7.74 11.53
CA GLU A 91 -19.40 -8.83 10.88
C GLU A 91 -19.38 -10.12 11.71
N ASP A 92 -18.24 -10.46 12.33
CA ASP A 92 -18.13 -11.61 13.24
C ASP A 92 -19.09 -11.46 14.44
N ILE A 93 -19.18 -10.25 15.02
CA ILE A 93 -20.14 -9.92 16.08
C ILE A 93 -21.59 -10.04 15.58
N ARG A 94 -21.90 -9.55 14.37
CA ARG A 94 -23.23 -9.70 13.76
C ARG A 94 -23.63 -11.16 13.58
N VAL A 95 -22.72 -12.00 13.07
CA VAL A 95 -22.95 -13.44 12.88
C VAL A 95 -23.10 -14.17 14.22
N LEU A 96 -22.36 -13.76 15.26
CA LEU A 96 -22.55 -14.28 16.62
C LEU A 96 -23.93 -13.91 17.19
N LEU A 97 -24.36 -12.65 17.07
CA LEU A 97 -25.70 -12.21 17.49
C LEU A 97 -26.81 -12.96 16.75
N GLN A 98 -26.68 -13.13 15.43
CA GLN A 98 -27.67 -13.88 14.64
C GLN A 98 -27.76 -15.36 15.02
N ARG A 99 -26.70 -15.94 15.62
CA ARG A 99 -26.67 -17.33 16.10
C ARG A 99 -27.14 -17.50 17.54
N PHE A 100 -26.87 -16.53 18.42
CA PHE A 100 -27.05 -16.66 19.87
C PHE A 100 -28.13 -15.75 20.50
N ASP A 101 -28.64 -14.75 19.77
CA ASP A 101 -29.75 -13.87 20.21
C ASP A 101 -30.92 -13.87 19.21
N ALA A 102 -31.06 -14.97 18.45
CA ALA A 102 -32.04 -15.12 17.37
C ALA A 102 -33.51 -14.99 17.79
N GLU A 103 -33.81 -15.07 19.09
CA GLU A 103 -35.16 -14.94 19.65
C GLU A 103 -35.50 -13.50 20.08
N THR A 104 -34.51 -12.59 20.12
CA THR A 104 -34.67 -11.18 20.51
C THR A 104 -34.16 -10.18 19.45
N ALA A 105 -33.67 -10.67 18.31
CA ALA A 105 -33.05 -9.84 17.28
C ALA A 105 -34.08 -9.03 16.45
N ASP A 106 -34.13 -7.71 16.66
CA ASP A 106 -34.93 -6.80 15.85
C ASP A 106 -34.30 -6.63 14.44
N GLU A 107 -35.05 -7.03 13.40
CA GLU A 107 -34.60 -6.97 12.00
C GLU A 107 -34.35 -5.55 11.45
N LEU A 108 -34.80 -4.51 12.16
CA LEU A 108 -34.64 -3.11 11.75
C LEU A 108 -33.25 -2.55 12.10
N GLU A 109 -32.68 -2.88 13.27
CA GLU A 109 -31.35 -2.38 13.65
C GLU A 109 -30.23 -2.97 12.77
N SER A 110 -30.34 -4.26 12.44
CA SER A 110 -29.30 -5.02 11.70
C SER A 110 -28.93 -4.41 10.34
N LYS A 111 -29.89 -3.78 9.65
CA LYS A 111 -29.70 -3.20 8.31
C LYS A 111 -28.85 -1.93 8.36
N ASN A 112 -29.14 -1.01 9.29
CA ASN A 112 -28.49 0.30 9.38
C ASN A 112 -26.98 0.20 9.71
N GLU A 113 -26.57 -0.82 10.47
CA GLU A 113 -25.15 -1.04 10.81
C GLU A 113 -24.32 -1.57 9.63
N SER A 114 -24.95 -2.06 8.55
CA SER A 114 -24.26 -2.64 7.40
C SER A 114 -23.86 -1.61 6.35
N GLU A 115 -24.62 -0.51 6.23
CA GLU A 115 -24.37 0.54 5.23
C GLU A 115 -23.30 1.53 5.72
N ALA A 116 -23.26 1.80 7.03
CA ALA A 116 -22.28 2.72 7.64
C ALA A 116 -20.84 2.18 7.66
N THR A 117 -20.62 0.86 7.59
CA THR A 117 -19.29 0.24 7.73
C THR A 117 -18.52 0.14 6.41
N THR A 118 -19.19 0.09 5.27
CA THR A 118 -18.56 -0.11 3.95
C THR A 118 -18.03 1.19 3.34
N SER A 119 -18.64 2.35 3.64
CA SER A 119 -18.25 3.66 3.09
C SER A 119 -17.14 4.38 3.86
N PHE A 120 -16.81 3.93 5.09
CA PHE A 120 -16.02 4.71 6.06
C PHE A 120 -14.69 5.30 5.53
N LEU A 121 -13.88 4.54 4.80
CA LEU A 121 -12.59 5.03 4.26
C LEU A 121 -12.75 6.16 3.23
N VAL A 122 -13.85 6.17 2.48
CA VAL A 122 -14.14 7.20 1.46
C VAL A 122 -14.65 8.49 2.12
N GLN A 123 -15.28 8.39 3.29
CA GLN A 123 -15.73 9.55 4.05
C GLN A 123 -14.60 10.14 4.91
N LEU A 124 -13.70 9.29 5.42
CA LEU A 124 -12.56 9.70 6.26
C LEU A 124 -11.65 10.75 5.58
N SER A 125 -11.45 10.64 4.26
CA SER A 125 -10.65 11.60 3.48
C SER A 125 -11.37 12.93 3.20
N THR A 126 -12.62 13.08 3.65
CA THR A 126 -13.44 14.29 3.47
C THR A 126 -13.76 15.03 4.77
N TRP A 127 -13.44 14.44 5.94
CA TRP A 127 -13.66 15.06 7.24
C TRP A 127 -12.49 15.97 7.65
N ASP A 128 -12.80 17.08 8.30
CA ASP A 128 -11.79 17.89 8.98
C ASP A 128 -11.41 17.30 10.35
N LYS A 129 -10.46 17.94 11.03
CA LYS A 129 -9.91 17.47 12.31
C LYS A 129 -10.94 17.51 13.46
N GLU A 130 -11.95 18.37 13.39
CA GLU A 130 -12.94 18.55 14.45
C GLU A 130 -14.09 17.54 14.29
N GLU A 131 -14.51 17.25 13.06
CA GLU A 131 -15.47 16.18 12.78
C GLU A 131 -14.89 14.77 13.01
N LEU A 132 -13.60 14.56 12.67
CA LEU A 132 -12.94 13.25 12.67
C LEU A 132 -13.07 12.49 14.00
N ASP A 133 -12.79 13.16 15.13
CA ASP A 133 -12.87 12.55 16.46
C ASP A 133 -14.32 12.13 16.81
N GLU A 134 -15.32 12.91 16.40
CA GLU A 134 -16.73 12.58 16.64
C GLU A 134 -17.17 11.37 15.79
N LYS A 135 -16.80 11.32 14.50
CA LYS A 135 -17.14 10.16 13.64
C LYS A 135 -16.45 8.88 14.13
N LEU A 136 -15.19 8.98 14.56
CA LEU A 136 -14.44 7.85 15.11
C LEU A 136 -15.06 7.36 16.43
N ALA A 137 -15.42 8.27 17.34
CA ALA A 137 -16.10 7.95 18.59
C ALA A 137 -17.46 7.25 18.35
N ASN A 138 -18.26 7.75 17.40
CA ASN A 138 -19.53 7.14 17.01
C ASN A 138 -19.34 5.70 16.50
N ARG A 139 -18.37 5.44 15.61
CA ARG A 139 -18.06 4.07 15.14
C ARG A 139 -17.66 3.14 16.28
N VAL A 140 -16.82 3.61 17.20
CA VAL A 140 -16.40 2.86 18.39
C VAL A 140 -17.60 2.56 19.30
N GLN A 141 -18.57 3.48 19.40
CA GLN A 141 -19.76 3.31 20.23
C GLN A 141 -20.76 2.29 19.65
N VAL A 142 -20.89 2.19 18.32
CA VAL A 142 -21.67 1.12 17.66
C VAL A 142 -21.08 -0.26 17.99
N SER A 143 -19.78 -0.46 17.75
CA SER A 143 -19.12 -1.74 18.05
C SER A 143 -19.20 -2.11 19.54
N LYS A 144 -19.06 -1.13 20.45
CA LYS A 144 -19.26 -1.36 21.90
C LYS A 144 -20.68 -1.80 22.25
N ARG A 145 -21.71 -1.23 21.61
CA ARG A 145 -23.12 -1.66 21.80
C ARG A 145 -23.32 -3.09 21.30
N ALA A 146 -22.76 -3.44 20.15
CA ALA A 146 -22.85 -4.78 19.59
C ALA A 146 -22.16 -5.84 20.48
N VAL A 147 -20.96 -5.54 21.00
CA VAL A 147 -20.29 -6.40 22.01
C VAL A 147 -21.13 -6.55 23.28
N ALA A 148 -21.74 -5.47 23.77
CA ALA A 148 -22.60 -5.53 24.96
C ALA A 148 -23.83 -6.45 24.76
N LYS A 149 -24.41 -6.48 23.54
CA LYS A 149 -25.46 -7.44 23.19
C LYS A 149 -24.94 -8.89 23.20
N VAL A 150 -23.73 -9.14 22.67
CA VAL A 150 -23.12 -10.50 22.67
C VAL A 150 -22.93 -11.01 24.09
N ILE A 151 -22.45 -10.16 25.00
CA ILE A 151 -22.30 -10.50 26.43
C ILE A 151 -23.66 -10.89 27.04
N GLN A 152 -24.70 -10.08 26.83
CA GLN A 152 -26.05 -10.40 27.32
C GLN A 152 -26.62 -11.70 26.74
N ALA A 153 -26.36 -12.01 25.47
CA ALA A 153 -26.76 -13.27 24.86
C ALA A 153 -26.04 -14.47 25.51
N PHE A 154 -24.74 -14.33 25.76
CA PHE A 154 -23.95 -15.33 26.50
C PHE A 154 -24.43 -15.51 27.95
N ASP A 155 -24.73 -14.43 28.66
CA ASP A 155 -25.24 -14.50 30.04
C ASP A 155 -26.58 -15.26 30.11
N ARG A 156 -27.52 -14.97 29.18
CA ARG A 156 -28.80 -15.69 29.06
C ARG A 156 -28.58 -17.18 28.74
N LEU A 157 -27.67 -17.48 27.81
CA LEU A 157 -27.36 -18.85 27.40
C LEU A 157 -26.68 -19.64 28.53
N MET A 158 -25.78 -19.02 29.29
CA MET A 158 -25.21 -19.61 30.51
C MET A 158 -26.28 -19.89 31.56
N GLN A 159 -27.15 -18.93 31.87
CA GLN A 159 -28.25 -19.13 32.83
C GLN A 159 -29.21 -20.25 32.39
N ARG A 160 -29.51 -20.38 31.08
CA ARG A 160 -30.30 -21.50 30.54
C ARG A 160 -29.58 -22.83 30.75
N ASN A 161 -28.31 -22.90 30.40
CA ASN A 161 -27.51 -24.13 30.53
C ASN A 161 -27.29 -24.53 32.01
N GLU A 162 -27.11 -23.57 32.91
CA GLU A 162 -27.00 -23.79 34.35
C GLU A 162 -28.31 -24.34 34.93
N LYS A 163 -29.47 -23.74 34.58
CA LYS A 163 -30.79 -24.25 34.96
C LYS A 163 -31.01 -25.69 34.47
N ILE A 164 -30.69 -25.97 33.20
CA ILE A 164 -30.76 -27.33 32.64
C ILE A 164 -29.82 -28.28 33.39
N THR A 165 -28.61 -27.84 33.75
CA THR A 165 -27.63 -28.65 34.48
C THR A 165 -28.10 -28.98 35.90
N LEU A 166 -28.66 -28.01 36.63
CA LEU A 166 -29.23 -28.21 37.97
C LEU A 166 -30.44 -29.16 37.91
N ALA A 167 -31.33 -28.98 36.93
CA ALA A 167 -32.47 -29.88 36.72
C ALA A 167 -32.01 -31.32 36.40
N LEU A 168 -31.04 -31.50 35.49
CA LEU A 168 -30.46 -32.81 35.13
C LEU A 168 -29.74 -33.53 36.29
N LYS A 169 -29.32 -32.80 37.32
CA LYS A 169 -28.78 -33.39 38.56
C LYS A 169 -29.82 -33.62 39.66
N GLY A 170 -31.02 -33.03 39.53
CA GLY A 170 -32.00 -32.97 40.62
C GLY A 170 -31.67 -31.95 41.72
N GLU A 171 -30.77 -31.00 41.45
CA GLU A 171 -30.30 -29.94 42.37
C GLU A 171 -31.12 -28.63 42.22
N PHE A 172 -32.33 -28.69 41.64
CA PHE A 172 -33.12 -27.51 41.30
C PHE A 172 -34.04 -27.09 42.47
N GLU A 173 -33.54 -26.22 43.37
CA GLU A 173 -34.29 -25.78 44.54
C GLU A 173 -35.46 -24.82 44.19
N GLY A 174 -36.68 -25.33 44.26
CA GLY A 174 -37.94 -24.57 44.21
C GLY A 174 -39.16 -25.49 44.29
N ASP A 175 -40.25 -25.03 44.91
CA ASP A 175 -41.49 -25.83 45.03
C ASP A 175 -42.19 -26.13 43.67
N GLU A 176 -41.79 -25.43 42.61
CA GLU A 176 -42.16 -25.70 41.21
C GLU A 176 -41.00 -26.31 40.40
N ALA A 177 -40.14 -27.12 41.03
CA ALA A 177 -39.17 -27.95 40.29
C ALA A 177 -39.94 -28.89 39.34
N PRO A 178 -39.88 -28.69 38.00
CA PRO A 178 -40.65 -29.51 37.09
C PRO A 178 -40.07 -30.92 37.10
N SER A 179 -40.92 -31.95 37.02
CA SER A 179 -40.49 -33.34 36.99
C SER A 179 -39.32 -33.52 36.02
N MET A 180 -38.30 -34.32 36.36
CA MET A 180 -37.17 -34.61 35.47
C MET A 180 -37.66 -35.02 34.06
N ASP A 181 -38.73 -35.82 34.01
CA ASP A 181 -39.36 -36.32 32.78
C ASP A 181 -40.28 -35.29 32.08
N GLU A 182 -40.57 -34.18 32.74
CA GLU A 182 -41.28 -33.02 32.17
C GLU A 182 -40.28 -31.97 31.67
N THR A 183 -39.21 -31.67 32.43
CA THR A 183 -38.08 -30.85 31.98
C THR A 183 -37.41 -31.45 30.75
N ILE A 184 -37.18 -32.77 30.72
CA ILE A 184 -36.63 -33.48 29.54
C ILE A 184 -37.62 -33.47 28.36
N ARG A 185 -38.94 -33.49 28.61
CA ARG A 185 -39.96 -33.34 27.56
C ARG A 185 -40.02 -31.93 27.00
N GLN A 186 -39.92 -30.91 27.84
CA GLN A 186 -39.85 -29.52 27.42
C GLN A 186 -38.57 -29.26 26.63
N ALA A 187 -37.41 -29.70 27.12
CA ALA A 187 -36.14 -29.58 26.40
C ALA A 187 -36.17 -30.32 25.04
N ASN A 188 -36.79 -31.49 24.94
CA ASN A 188 -37.02 -32.17 23.66
C ASN A 188 -37.96 -31.37 22.74
N SER A 189 -39.00 -30.75 23.28
CA SER A 189 -39.96 -29.95 22.51
C SER A 189 -39.34 -28.66 22.00
N GLU A 190 -38.51 -28.00 22.81
CA GLU A 190 -37.69 -26.84 22.42
C GLU A 190 -36.66 -27.22 21.36
N LEU A 191 -35.94 -28.33 21.52
CA LEU A 191 -35.01 -28.85 20.51
C LEU A 191 -35.72 -29.24 19.20
N GLN A 192 -36.92 -29.80 19.25
CA GLN A 192 -37.71 -30.10 18.06
C GLN A 192 -38.21 -28.83 17.37
N ALA A 193 -38.65 -27.82 18.13
CA ALA A 193 -39.03 -26.52 17.60
C ALA A 193 -37.83 -25.78 16.97
N GLU A 194 -36.65 -25.82 17.61
CA GLU A 194 -35.43 -25.24 17.04
C GLU A 194 -34.95 -25.99 15.79
N ASN A 195 -35.05 -27.33 15.77
CA ASN A 195 -34.77 -28.12 14.57
C ASN A 195 -35.74 -27.78 13.41
N GLN A 196 -37.04 -27.55 13.70
CA GLN A 196 -38.00 -27.05 12.72
C GLN A 196 -37.69 -25.62 12.24
N LYS A 197 -37.30 -24.70 13.14
CA LYS A 197 -36.80 -23.36 12.79
C LYS A 197 -35.60 -23.46 11.85
N LEU A 198 -34.60 -24.29 12.20
CA LEU A 198 -33.38 -24.51 11.42
C LEU A 198 -33.65 -25.15 10.05
N GLN A 199 -34.53 -26.15 9.96
CA GLN A 199 -34.95 -26.74 8.67
C GLN A 199 -35.67 -25.71 7.78
N THR A 200 -36.55 -24.89 8.37
CA THR A 200 -37.27 -23.83 7.65
C THR A 200 -36.30 -22.76 7.13
N LEU A 201 -35.35 -22.33 7.98
CA LEU A 201 -34.30 -21.39 7.61
C LEU A 201 -33.38 -21.97 6.52
N ASN A 202 -32.97 -23.23 6.64
CA ASN A 202 -32.12 -23.89 5.64
C ASN A 202 -32.83 -24.02 4.29
N THR A 203 -34.12 -24.38 4.29
CA THR A 203 -34.96 -24.41 3.08
C THR A 203 -35.09 -23.01 2.46
N SER A 204 -35.25 -21.97 3.27
CA SER A 204 -35.27 -20.58 2.83
C SER A 204 -33.92 -20.13 2.25
N LEU A 205 -32.80 -20.54 2.86
CA LEU A 205 -31.45 -20.26 2.36
C LEU A 205 -31.16 -21.00 1.06
N HIS A 206 -31.49 -22.28 0.93
CA HIS A 206 -31.39 -23.02 -0.33
C HIS A 206 -32.25 -22.38 -1.43
N LYS A 207 -33.48 -21.93 -1.13
CA LYS A 207 -34.33 -21.20 -2.09
C LYS A 207 -33.70 -19.87 -2.51
N LYS A 208 -33.14 -19.08 -1.58
CA LYS A 208 -32.42 -17.83 -1.86
C LYS A 208 -31.15 -18.08 -2.70
N TYR A 209 -30.36 -19.09 -2.35
CA TYR A 209 -29.16 -19.52 -3.07
C TYR A 209 -29.49 -19.93 -4.51
N HIS A 210 -30.48 -20.81 -4.70
CA HIS A 210 -30.93 -21.23 -6.03
C HIS A 210 -31.44 -20.04 -6.86
N THR A 211 -32.22 -19.12 -6.25
CA THR A 211 -32.68 -17.89 -6.90
C THR A 211 -31.50 -16.98 -7.32
N MET A 212 -30.46 -16.89 -6.51
CA MET A 212 -29.25 -16.11 -6.83
C MET A 212 -28.39 -16.80 -7.90
N SER A 213 -28.27 -18.12 -7.84
CA SER A 213 -27.57 -18.94 -8.84
C SER A 213 -28.21 -18.81 -10.23
N LEU A 214 -29.54 -18.87 -10.32
CA LEU A 214 -30.27 -18.62 -11.58
C LEU A 214 -30.06 -17.19 -12.10
N LYS A 215 -30.01 -16.18 -11.22
CA LYS A 215 -29.68 -14.80 -11.63
C LYS A 215 -28.24 -14.66 -12.11
N LEU A 216 -27.29 -15.34 -11.47
CA LEU A 216 -25.88 -15.32 -11.85
C LEU A 216 -25.68 -16.02 -13.20
N ALA A 217 -26.32 -17.17 -13.43
CA ALA A 217 -26.35 -17.84 -14.73
C ALA A 217 -26.92 -16.92 -15.82
N GLY A 218 -28.10 -16.33 -15.60
CA GLY A 218 -28.70 -15.40 -16.57
C GLY A 218 -27.86 -14.13 -16.81
N LEU A 219 -27.08 -13.66 -15.84
CA LEU A 219 -26.11 -12.57 -16.06
C LEU A 219 -24.89 -13.05 -16.85
N GLN A 220 -24.39 -14.26 -16.60
CA GLN A 220 -23.30 -14.86 -17.36
C GLN A 220 -23.71 -15.08 -18.83
N ASP A 221 -24.92 -15.57 -19.09
CA ASP A 221 -25.45 -15.74 -20.45
C ASP A 221 -25.51 -14.39 -21.19
N ASN A 222 -25.96 -13.32 -20.52
CA ASN A 222 -25.95 -11.97 -21.10
C ASN A 222 -24.51 -11.47 -21.40
N VAL A 223 -23.53 -11.78 -20.54
CA VAL A 223 -22.11 -11.46 -20.80
C VAL A 223 -21.62 -12.25 -22.02
N ASN A 224 -21.84 -13.57 -22.07
CA ASN A 224 -21.43 -14.44 -23.18
C ASN A 224 -22.03 -13.95 -24.52
N CYS A 225 -23.31 -13.53 -24.53
CA CYS A 225 -23.95 -12.93 -25.70
C CYS A 225 -23.28 -11.62 -26.12
N LYS A 226 -22.92 -10.74 -25.18
CA LYS A 226 -22.24 -9.48 -25.49
C LYS A 226 -20.77 -9.66 -25.90
N GLU A 227 -20.08 -10.66 -25.39
CA GLU A 227 -18.75 -11.04 -25.88
C GLU A 227 -18.83 -11.57 -27.33
N THR A 228 -19.87 -12.35 -27.66
CA THR A 228 -20.13 -12.83 -29.02
C THR A 228 -20.46 -11.66 -29.97
N GLU A 229 -21.34 -10.75 -29.58
CA GLU A 229 -21.69 -9.54 -30.35
C GLU A 229 -20.47 -8.63 -30.59
N VAL A 230 -19.56 -8.51 -29.61
CA VAL A 230 -18.29 -7.80 -29.76
C VAL A 230 -17.32 -8.53 -30.69
N ALA A 231 -17.29 -9.87 -30.70
CA ALA A 231 -16.48 -10.65 -31.63
C ALA A 231 -17.01 -10.52 -33.07
N GLU A 232 -18.32 -10.59 -33.28
CA GLU A 232 -18.97 -10.37 -34.58
C GLU A 232 -18.69 -8.96 -35.13
N MET A 233 -18.81 -7.92 -34.30
CA MET A 233 -18.47 -6.56 -34.70
C MET A 233 -16.97 -6.39 -35.05
N ARG A 234 -16.06 -7.10 -34.36
CA ARG A 234 -14.63 -7.10 -34.72
C ARG A 234 -14.39 -7.75 -36.08
N ASN A 235 -14.99 -8.92 -36.33
CA ASN A 235 -14.90 -9.60 -37.61
C ASN A 235 -15.43 -8.70 -38.76
N GLN A 236 -16.58 -8.04 -38.56
CA GLN A 236 -17.13 -7.08 -39.53
C GLN A 236 -16.19 -5.88 -39.79
N ILE A 237 -15.51 -5.37 -38.76
CA ILE A 237 -14.51 -4.31 -38.90
C ILE A 237 -13.30 -4.80 -39.71
N GLU A 238 -12.82 -6.01 -39.47
CA GLU A 238 -11.70 -6.62 -40.22
C GLU A 238 -12.07 -6.90 -41.69
N GLU A 239 -13.28 -7.43 -41.94
CA GLU A 239 -13.83 -7.61 -43.30
C GLU A 239 -13.96 -6.28 -44.05
N LEU A 240 -14.52 -5.24 -43.41
CA LEU A 240 -14.67 -3.91 -44.02
C LEU A 240 -13.32 -3.23 -44.26
N GLN A 241 -12.32 -3.43 -43.39
CA GLN A 241 -10.96 -2.95 -43.63
C GLN A 241 -10.30 -3.66 -44.82
N TYR A 242 -10.50 -4.98 -44.95
CA TYR A 242 -10.01 -5.75 -46.09
C TYR A 242 -10.71 -5.33 -47.40
N GLU A 243 -12.03 -5.18 -47.40
CA GLU A 243 -12.82 -4.68 -48.54
C GLU A 243 -12.38 -3.26 -48.93
N TYR A 244 -12.18 -2.36 -47.97
CA TYR A 244 -11.70 -1.00 -48.21
C TYR A 244 -10.31 -0.98 -48.86
N GLN A 245 -9.36 -1.78 -48.35
CA GLN A 245 -8.02 -1.91 -48.93
C GLN A 245 -8.07 -2.49 -50.36
N LYS A 246 -8.91 -3.51 -50.58
CA LYS A 246 -9.17 -4.13 -51.89
C LYS A 246 -9.82 -3.14 -52.88
N ILE A 247 -10.68 -2.24 -52.40
CA ILE A 247 -11.28 -1.15 -53.20
C ILE A 247 -10.24 -0.05 -53.50
N LEU A 248 -9.37 0.32 -52.56
CA LEU A 248 -8.25 1.24 -52.82
C LEU A 248 -7.31 0.69 -53.91
N GLU A 249 -6.90 -0.57 -53.80
CA GLU A 249 -6.11 -1.24 -54.84
C GLU A 249 -6.84 -1.30 -56.18
N ARG A 250 -8.16 -1.58 -56.19
CA ARG A 250 -8.97 -1.61 -57.40
C ARG A 250 -9.07 -0.22 -58.03
N ASN A 251 -9.24 0.84 -57.23
CA ASN A 251 -9.29 2.22 -57.71
C ASN A 251 -7.94 2.64 -58.31
N TYR A 252 -6.82 2.35 -57.65
CA TYR A 252 -5.47 2.59 -58.20
C TYR A 252 -5.24 1.86 -59.54
N LYS A 253 -5.69 0.59 -59.65
CA LYS A 253 -5.65 -0.19 -60.90
C LYS A 253 -6.62 0.37 -61.96
N LEU A 254 -7.79 0.88 -61.56
CA LEU A 254 -8.76 1.51 -62.47
C LEU A 254 -8.35 2.91 -62.93
N GLU A 255 -7.67 3.70 -62.11
CA GLU A 255 -7.07 4.98 -62.53
C GLU A 255 -5.98 4.73 -63.58
N THR A 256 -5.13 3.73 -63.34
CA THR A 256 -4.13 3.25 -64.30
C THR A 256 -4.80 2.78 -65.61
N HIS A 257 -5.79 1.89 -65.53
CA HIS A 257 -6.50 1.41 -66.72
C HIS A 257 -7.43 2.44 -67.37
N LEU A 258 -7.88 3.50 -66.70
CA LEU A 258 -8.64 4.60 -67.31
C LEU A 258 -7.73 5.58 -68.04
N ALA A 259 -6.45 5.69 -67.67
CA ALA A 259 -5.44 6.29 -68.53
C ALA A 259 -5.29 5.46 -69.81
N GLU A 260 -5.00 4.15 -69.70
CA GLU A 260 -4.86 3.26 -70.86
C GLU A 260 -6.13 3.12 -71.72
N ALA A 261 -7.33 3.15 -71.12
CA ALA A 261 -8.59 2.97 -71.83
C ALA A 261 -9.03 4.24 -72.55
N ARG A 262 -8.59 5.44 -72.11
CA ARG A 262 -8.68 6.67 -72.92
C ARG A 262 -7.88 6.56 -74.22
N ASP A 263 -6.84 5.72 -74.26
CA ASP A 263 -6.13 5.42 -75.49
C ASP A 263 -6.85 4.38 -76.35
N LYS A 264 -7.48 3.37 -75.72
CA LYS A 264 -8.07 2.19 -76.41
C LYS A 264 -9.54 2.36 -76.85
N LEU A 265 -10.36 3.15 -76.16
CA LEU A 265 -11.79 3.35 -76.50
C LEU A 265 -12.00 4.27 -77.73
N LYS A 266 -10.92 4.60 -78.44
CA LYS A 266 -10.92 5.06 -79.84
C LYS A 266 -11.26 3.88 -80.82
N GLY A 267 -12.04 2.88 -80.37
CA GLY A 267 -12.06 1.46 -80.83
C GLY A 267 -13.33 0.91 -81.56
N MET A 268 -14.25 0.17 -80.88
CA MET A 268 -15.19 -0.88 -81.43
C MET A 268 -16.46 -1.29 -80.55
N GLU A 269 -17.64 -1.85 -81.04
CA GLU A 269 -18.97 -2.24 -80.29
C GLU A 269 -20.06 -3.36 -80.92
N ALA A 270 -20.77 -4.44 -80.24
CA ALA A 270 -22.10 -5.37 -80.52
C ALA A 270 -22.61 -6.86 -79.84
N ILE A 271 -23.94 -7.45 -79.88
CA ILE A 271 -24.62 -8.97 -79.88
C ILE A 271 -25.93 -9.72 -79.08
N GLN A 272 -26.36 -11.12 -79.04
CA GLN A 272 -27.81 -11.87 -78.89
C GLN A 272 -28.17 -13.44 -78.30
N ILE A 273 -29.47 -14.09 -78.21
CA ILE A 273 -30.08 -15.50 -77.59
C ILE A 273 -31.53 -16.22 -78.10
N ASP A 274 -32.43 -17.31 -77.78
CA ASP A 274 -32.88 -18.65 -76.97
C ASP A 274 -34.25 -19.53 -77.50
N ASP A 275 -35.16 -20.60 -77.14
CA ASP A 275 -35.74 -21.76 -76.15
C ASP A 275 -37.01 -22.79 -76.69
N ARG A 276 -37.93 -23.86 -76.29
CA ARG A 276 -38.41 -25.15 -75.41
C ARG A 276 -39.84 -25.98 -75.87
N VAL A 277 -40.73 -27.04 -75.43
CA VAL A 277 -41.12 -28.35 -74.54
C VAL A 277 -42.68 -29.03 -74.68
N ILE A 278 -43.49 -30.15 -74.21
CA ILE A 278 -43.68 -31.74 -73.89
C ILE A 278 -45.20 -32.41 -73.52
N SER A 279 -45.65 -33.78 -73.40
CA SER A 279 -47.08 -34.48 -73.06
C SER A 279 -47.42 -36.09 -72.63
N LYS A 280 -48.70 -36.70 -72.30
CA LYS A 280 -49.15 -38.20 -71.86
C LYS A 280 -50.72 -38.80 -71.81
N PRO A 281 -51.16 -40.18 -71.76
CA PRO A 281 -52.58 -40.89 -71.73
C PRO A 281 -53.01 -42.22 -70.80
N ASP A 282 -54.23 -42.96 -70.81
CA ASP A 282 -54.73 -44.17 -69.87
C ASP A 282 -55.92 -45.35 -70.13
N THR A 283 -56.65 -46.11 -69.15
CA THR A 283 -57.27 -47.60 -69.08
C THR A 283 -58.82 -48.16 -68.65
N SER A 284 -59.25 -49.49 -68.29
CA SER A 284 -60.71 -50.19 -68.12
C SER A 284 -61.11 -51.67 -67.40
N ILE A 285 -62.40 -52.31 -67.28
CA ILE A 285 -62.93 -53.58 -66.41
C ILE A 285 -64.28 -54.58 -66.68
N ALA A 286 -64.80 -55.64 -65.86
CA ALA A 286 -65.95 -56.76 -66.08
C ALA A 286 -66.82 -57.62 -64.91
N GLN A 287 -67.75 -58.71 -65.10
CA GLN A 287 -68.79 -59.47 -64.11
C GLN A 287 -69.53 -60.98 -64.34
N SER A 288 -70.39 -61.71 -63.46
CA SER A 288 -71.18 -63.13 -63.55
C SER A 288 -72.36 -63.73 -62.51
N SER A 289 -73.10 -64.96 -62.60
CA SER A 289 -74.32 -65.59 -61.73
C SER A 289 -74.93 -67.17 -61.77
N VAL A 290 -75.89 -67.80 -60.90
CA VAL A 290 -76.51 -69.30 -60.81
C VAL A 290 -77.84 -69.80 -59.90
N SER A 291 -78.52 -71.07 -59.89
CA SER A 291 -79.73 -71.69 -58.98
C SER A 291 -80.28 -73.29 -58.97
N LEU A 292 -81.32 -73.87 -58.16
CA LEU A 292 -81.90 -75.37 -58.02
C LEU A 292 -83.41 -75.86 -57.42
N GLN A 293 -83.84 -77.16 -56.96
CA GLN A 293 -85.32 -77.75 -56.77
C GLN A 293 -86.18 -78.72 -55.66
N LYS A 294 -86.59 -80.11 -55.68
CA LYS A 294 -87.84 -80.78 -54.92
C LYS A 294 -88.19 -82.15 -53.98
N ILE A 295 -88.42 -83.53 -54.24
CA ILE A 295 -88.99 -84.66 -53.27
C ILE A 295 -88.24 -84.78 -51.94
N GLU A 296 -87.03 -84.28 -52.02
CA GLU A 296 -86.35 -83.48 -51.02
C GLU A 296 -87.21 -83.21 -49.79
N GLU A 297 -88.30 -82.43 -49.75
CA GLU A 297 -88.99 -81.98 -48.50
C GLU A 297 -88.85 -82.85 -47.20
N PHE A 298 -89.08 -84.17 -47.20
CA PHE A 298 -88.81 -85.03 -46.01
C PHE A 298 -87.41 -85.67 -45.95
N GLN A 299 -86.73 -85.90 -47.08
CA GLN A 299 -85.29 -86.17 -47.08
C GLN A 299 -84.54 -84.95 -46.54
N LYS A 300 -84.91 -83.76 -47.02
CA LYS A 300 -84.56 -82.40 -46.63
C LYS A 300 -84.83 -82.09 -45.18
N GLU A 301 -85.89 -82.55 -44.52
CA GLU A 301 -86.01 -82.38 -43.05
C GLU A 301 -84.96 -83.24 -42.30
N ASN A 302 -84.70 -84.47 -42.78
CA ASN A 302 -83.65 -85.33 -42.23
C ASN A 302 -82.24 -84.81 -42.55
N GLU A 303 -82.06 -84.22 -43.72
CA GLU A 303 -80.83 -83.59 -44.20
C GLU A 303 -80.62 -82.25 -43.52
N GLU A 304 -81.65 -81.44 -43.24
CA GLU A 304 -81.60 -80.23 -42.39
C GLU A 304 -81.18 -80.57 -40.97
N LEU A 305 -81.64 -81.69 -40.40
CA LEU A 305 -81.18 -82.15 -39.07
C LEU A 305 -79.74 -82.70 -39.09
N ARG A 306 -79.32 -83.36 -40.18
CA ARG A 306 -77.93 -83.78 -40.38
C ARG A 306 -77.00 -82.61 -40.66
N GLU A 307 -77.46 -81.65 -41.45
CA GLU A 307 -76.79 -80.40 -41.81
C GLU A 307 -76.70 -79.49 -40.58
N LEU A 308 -77.73 -79.39 -39.74
CA LEU A 308 -77.66 -78.67 -38.47
C LEU A 308 -76.66 -79.31 -37.50
N ASN A 309 -76.59 -80.65 -37.43
CA ASN A 309 -75.56 -81.33 -36.64
C ASN A 309 -74.15 -81.18 -37.24
N ASN A 310 -74.01 -81.25 -38.57
CA ASN A 310 -72.75 -81.00 -39.26
C ASN A 310 -72.31 -79.52 -39.11
N ASN A 311 -73.24 -78.57 -39.14
CA ASN A 311 -72.99 -77.15 -38.95
C ASN A 311 -72.58 -76.86 -37.51
N ARG A 312 -73.22 -77.49 -36.52
CA ARG A 312 -72.77 -77.44 -35.11
C ARG A 312 -71.41 -78.11 -34.89
N LEU A 313 -71.11 -79.20 -35.60
CA LEU A 313 -69.80 -79.84 -35.55
C LEU A 313 -68.73 -78.94 -36.20
N GLN A 314 -69.00 -78.36 -37.37
CA GLN A 314 -68.13 -77.38 -38.03
C GLN A 314 -67.97 -76.10 -37.20
N GLU A 315 -69.02 -75.65 -36.49
CA GLU A 315 -68.96 -74.51 -35.58
C GLU A 315 -68.07 -74.82 -34.37
N LEU A 316 -68.20 -76.03 -33.78
CA LEU A 316 -67.32 -76.50 -32.71
C LEU A 316 -65.87 -76.68 -33.17
N ASP A 317 -65.63 -77.28 -34.35
CA ASP A 317 -64.29 -77.45 -34.93
C ASP A 317 -63.66 -76.09 -35.26
N LYS A 318 -64.43 -75.14 -35.80
CA LYS A 318 -64.01 -73.77 -36.06
C LYS A 318 -63.70 -73.01 -34.78
N LEU A 319 -64.53 -73.13 -33.74
CA LEU A 319 -64.30 -72.50 -32.43
C LEU A 319 -63.07 -73.11 -31.73
N HIS A 320 -62.89 -74.43 -31.84
CA HIS A 320 -61.72 -75.12 -31.30
C HIS A 320 -60.43 -74.78 -32.08
N GLN A 321 -60.53 -74.54 -33.39
CA GLN A 321 -59.44 -74.03 -34.22
C GLN A 321 -59.09 -72.59 -33.84
N GLN A 322 -60.07 -71.69 -33.74
CA GLN A 322 -59.88 -70.31 -33.25
C GLN A 322 -59.26 -70.27 -31.84
N HIS A 323 -59.66 -71.19 -30.95
CA HIS A 323 -59.06 -71.29 -29.62
C HIS A 323 -57.58 -71.71 -29.69
N ARG A 324 -57.22 -72.67 -30.55
CA ARG A 324 -55.81 -73.05 -30.78
C ARG A 324 -54.99 -71.91 -31.40
N GLU A 325 -55.57 -71.17 -32.33
CA GLU A 325 -54.93 -69.97 -32.94
C GLU A 325 -54.66 -68.90 -31.88
N ALA A 326 -55.65 -68.56 -31.05
CA ALA A 326 -55.48 -67.62 -29.94
C ALA A 326 -54.44 -68.11 -28.90
N LEU A 327 -54.36 -69.41 -28.61
CA LEU A 327 -53.32 -69.96 -27.73
C LEU A 327 -51.92 -69.85 -28.34
N MET A 328 -51.77 -70.07 -29.65
CA MET A 328 -50.49 -69.86 -30.35
C MET A 328 -50.08 -68.38 -30.36
N GLU A 329 -51.01 -67.45 -30.54
CA GLU A 329 -50.74 -66.01 -30.41
C GLU A 329 -50.32 -65.64 -28.98
N VAL A 330 -50.99 -66.16 -27.95
CA VAL A 330 -50.65 -65.90 -26.55
C VAL A 330 -49.24 -66.39 -26.19
N GLU A 331 -48.84 -67.60 -26.60
CA GLU A 331 -47.47 -68.08 -26.37
C GLU A 331 -46.43 -67.33 -27.20
N LYS A 332 -46.77 -66.93 -28.44
CA LYS A 332 -45.92 -66.04 -29.25
C LYS A 332 -45.67 -64.70 -28.52
N PHE A 333 -46.72 -64.01 -28.10
CA PHE A 333 -46.58 -62.73 -27.39
C PHE A 333 -45.83 -62.87 -26.06
N LYS A 334 -45.94 -64.01 -25.37
CA LYS A 334 -45.10 -64.32 -24.18
C LYS A 334 -43.62 -64.51 -24.52
N MET A 335 -43.28 -65.04 -25.70
CA MET A 335 -41.89 -65.13 -26.15
C MET A 335 -41.37 -63.75 -26.58
N ASP A 336 -42.15 -63.00 -27.36
CA ASP A 336 -41.83 -61.64 -27.80
C ASP A 336 -41.57 -60.71 -26.59
N LEU A 337 -42.40 -60.79 -25.53
CA LEU A 337 -42.23 -60.05 -24.27
C LEU A 337 -40.99 -60.48 -23.46
N ARG A 338 -40.49 -61.71 -23.63
CA ARG A 338 -39.29 -62.21 -22.93
C ARG A 338 -37.98 -61.88 -23.66
N GLN A 339 -38.05 -61.56 -24.94
CA GLN A 339 -36.90 -61.23 -25.78
C GLN A 339 -37.17 -59.91 -26.52
N LEU A 340 -37.55 -58.87 -25.77
CA LEU A 340 -37.86 -57.55 -26.31
C LEU A 340 -36.64 -57.00 -27.09
N PRO A 341 -36.77 -56.70 -28.39
CA PRO A 341 -35.64 -56.20 -29.18
C PRO A 341 -35.13 -54.85 -28.68
N GLU A 342 -33.82 -54.65 -28.70
CA GLU A 342 -33.18 -53.41 -28.25
C GLU A 342 -33.70 -52.16 -28.98
N SER A 343 -34.07 -52.30 -30.26
CA SER A 343 -34.72 -51.22 -31.03
C SER A 343 -36.04 -50.76 -30.41
N VAL A 344 -36.87 -51.68 -29.91
CA VAL A 344 -38.14 -51.37 -29.23
C VAL A 344 -37.86 -50.63 -27.92
N ILE A 345 -36.82 -51.03 -27.18
CA ILE A 345 -36.41 -50.37 -25.94
C ILE A 345 -35.93 -48.94 -26.24
N ILE A 346 -35.04 -48.76 -27.23
CA ILE A 346 -34.54 -47.44 -27.66
C ILE A 346 -35.67 -46.55 -28.20
N GLU A 347 -36.71 -47.14 -28.80
CA GLU A 347 -37.88 -46.41 -29.27
C GLU A 347 -38.83 -45.94 -28.14
N THR A 348 -38.74 -46.50 -26.92
CA THR A 348 -39.57 -46.04 -25.78
C THR A 348 -39.33 -44.57 -25.42
N THR A 349 -40.38 -43.93 -24.92
CA THR A 349 -40.33 -42.59 -24.33
C THR A 349 -39.35 -42.53 -23.15
N GLU A 350 -39.33 -43.57 -22.33
CA GLU A 350 -38.55 -43.73 -21.12
C GLU A 350 -37.05 -43.77 -21.42
N TYR A 351 -36.63 -44.57 -22.41
CA TYR A 351 -35.24 -44.60 -22.87
C TYR A 351 -34.82 -43.24 -23.43
N LYS A 352 -35.65 -42.62 -24.29
CA LYS A 352 -35.35 -41.31 -24.89
C LYS A 352 -35.23 -40.19 -23.84
N CYS A 353 -36.08 -40.19 -22.83
CA CYS A 353 -35.97 -39.28 -21.68
C CYS A 353 -34.67 -39.53 -20.89
N LEU A 354 -34.34 -40.78 -20.59
CA LEU A 354 -33.12 -41.15 -19.87
C LEU A 354 -31.84 -40.78 -20.66
N GLN A 355 -31.84 -41.03 -21.97
CA GLN A 355 -30.76 -40.65 -22.89
C GLN A 355 -30.57 -39.13 -22.94
N SER A 356 -31.67 -38.37 -22.99
CA SER A 356 -31.66 -36.90 -22.93
C SER A 356 -31.08 -36.40 -21.61
N HIS A 357 -31.57 -36.90 -20.47
CA HIS A 357 -31.06 -36.55 -19.14
C HIS A 357 -29.57 -36.90 -18.99
N PHE A 358 -29.14 -38.07 -19.46
CA PHE A 358 -27.72 -38.45 -19.45
C PHE A 358 -26.87 -37.53 -20.33
N SER A 359 -27.37 -37.11 -21.49
CA SER A 359 -26.67 -36.17 -22.38
C SER A 359 -26.46 -34.81 -21.73
N VAL A 360 -27.47 -34.30 -21.01
CA VAL A 360 -27.36 -33.05 -20.22
C VAL A 360 -26.34 -33.21 -19.10
N LEU A 361 -26.49 -34.23 -18.25
CA LEU A 361 -25.56 -34.51 -17.13
C LEU A 361 -24.10 -34.72 -17.60
N TYR A 362 -23.90 -35.32 -18.78
CA TYR A 362 -22.58 -35.50 -19.37
C TYR A 362 -21.99 -34.17 -19.87
N SER A 363 -22.81 -33.27 -20.44
CA SER A 363 -22.37 -31.92 -20.83
C SER A 363 -22.03 -31.04 -19.62
N GLU A 364 -22.84 -31.09 -18.56
CA GLU A 364 -22.57 -30.42 -17.28
C GLU A 364 -21.28 -30.95 -16.62
N PHE A 365 -21.09 -32.28 -16.59
CA PHE A 365 -19.87 -32.90 -16.10
C PHE A 365 -18.63 -32.42 -16.89
N MET A 366 -18.71 -32.35 -18.22
CA MET A 366 -17.61 -31.87 -19.04
C MET A 366 -17.29 -30.38 -18.81
N LEU A 367 -18.31 -29.54 -18.64
CA LEU A 367 -18.15 -28.13 -18.29
C LEU A 367 -17.45 -27.97 -16.93
N MET A 368 -17.97 -28.64 -15.89
CA MET A 368 -17.39 -28.61 -14.53
C MET A 368 -15.95 -29.14 -14.50
N ARG A 369 -15.64 -30.18 -15.30
CA ARG A 369 -14.28 -30.71 -15.44
C ARG A 369 -13.33 -29.71 -16.10
N ASN A 370 -13.78 -28.98 -17.11
CA ASN A 370 -12.97 -27.96 -17.78
C ASN A 370 -12.70 -26.77 -16.83
N GLN A 371 -13.73 -26.28 -16.12
CA GLN A 371 -13.58 -25.24 -15.09
C GLN A 371 -12.60 -25.64 -13.98
N LEU A 372 -12.61 -26.91 -13.56
CA LEU A 372 -11.64 -27.43 -12.58
C LEU A 372 -10.20 -27.40 -13.11
N LEU A 373 -9.99 -27.74 -14.38
CA LEU A 373 -8.67 -27.69 -15.03
C LEU A 373 -8.17 -26.24 -15.16
N GLU A 374 -9.04 -25.32 -15.57
CA GLU A 374 -8.75 -23.88 -15.67
C GLU A 374 -8.40 -23.28 -14.31
N SER A 375 -9.21 -23.54 -13.28
CA SER A 375 -8.95 -23.11 -11.90
C SER A 375 -7.64 -23.67 -11.35
N THR A 376 -7.31 -24.92 -11.68
CA THR A 376 -6.01 -25.53 -11.32
C THR A 376 -4.85 -24.84 -12.03
N GLY A 377 -5.00 -24.48 -13.31
CA GLY A 377 -4.01 -23.71 -14.08
C GLY A 377 -3.81 -22.30 -13.53
N LEU A 378 -4.88 -21.60 -13.19
CA LEU A 378 -4.85 -20.27 -12.56
C LEU A 378 -4.16 -20.31 -11.19
N LEU A 379 -4.46 -21.31 -10.36
CA LEU A 379 -3.81 -21.50 -9.06
C LEU A 379 -2.30 -21.76 -9.21
N GLN A 380 -1.90 -22.60 -10.16
CA GLN A 380 -0.48 -22.88 -10.43
C GLN A 380 0.25 -21.65 -10.99
N ASN A 381 -0.39 -20.86 -11.84
CA ASN A 381 0.16 -19.59 -12.37
C ASN A 381 0.30 -18.52 -11.27
N SER A 382 -0.68 -18.40 -10.38
CA SER A 382 -0.62 -17.53 -9.20
C SER A 382 0.54 -17.93 -8.28
N LYS A 383 0.64 -19.22 -7.93
CA LYS A 383 1.74 -19.79 -7.13
C LYS A 383 3.12 -19.49 -7.75
N ASN A 384 3.28 -19.70 -9.05
CA ASN A 384 4.53 -19.42 -9.77
C ASN A 384 4.87 -17.92 -9.78
N THR A 385 3.86 -17.05 -9.84
CA THR A 385 4.05 -15.59 -9.81
C THR A 385 4.46 -15.11 -8.42
N HIS A 386 3.82 -15.60 -7.37
CA HIS A 386 4.19 -15.29 -5.99
C HIS A 386 5.58 -15.84 -5.61
N LEU A 387 5.98 -17.00 -6.11
CA LEU A 387 7.34 -17.53 -5.90
C LEU A 387 8.40 -16.57 -6.44
N ARG A 388 8.24 -16.08 -7.69
CA ARG A 388 9.13 -15.08 -8.29
C ARG A 388 9.13 -13.74 -7.55
N GLN A 389 7.99 -13.34 -6.98
CA GLN A 389 7.92 -12.13 -6.15
C GLN A 389 8.74 -12.28 -4.87
N MET A 390 8.73 -13.46 -4.22
CA MET A 390 9.60 -13.73 -3.07
C MET A 390 11.08 -13.72 -3.45
N GLU A 391 11.46 -14.39 -4.55
CA GLU A 391 12.84 -14.38 -5.08
C GLU A 391 13.38 -12.95 -5.32
N VAL A 392 12.53 -12.04 -5.83
CA VAL A 392 12.89 -10.62 -6.02
C VAL A 392 13.01 -9.88 -4.69
N MET A 393 12.07 -10.06 -3.76
CA MET A 393 12.13 -9.41 -2.44
C MET A 393 13.36 -9.85 -1.62
N GLU A 394 13.71 -11.14 -1.65
CA GLU A 394 14.92 -11.68 -1.01
C GLU A 394 16.20 -11.07 -1.61
N SER A 395 16.24 -10.89 -2.95
CA SER A 395 17.34 -10.23 -3.65
C SER A 395 17.46 -8.75 -3.27
N ASP A 396 16.34 -8.02 -3.18
CA ASP A 396 16.30 -6.60 -2.82
C ASP A 396 16.63 -6.37 -1.34
N GLU A 397 16.16 -7.22 -0.42
CA GLU A 397 16.55 -7.16 0.99
C GLU A 397 18.06 -7.42 1.17
N LEU A 398 18.60 -8.43 0.48
CA LEU A 398 20.04 -8.71 0.47
C LEU A 398 20.85 -7.54 -0.14
N SER A 399 20.29 -6.83 -1.12
CA SER A 399 20.87 -5.61 -1.71
C SER A 399 20.87 -4.44 -0.72
N ALA A 400 19.76 -4.22 -0.01
CA ALA A 400 19.61 -3.20 1.03
C ALA A 400 20.54 -3.47 2.23
N GLN A 401 20.62 -4.71 2.70
CA GLN A 401 21.49 -5.11 3.81
C GLN A 401 22.98 -4.90 3.46
N LYS A 402 23.39 -5.16 2.21
CA LYS A 402 24.76 -4.85 1.73
C LYS A 402 25.05 -3.35 1.77
N LYS A 403 24.13 -2.50 1.29
CA LYS A 403 24.27 -1.03 1.32
C LYS A 403 24.39 -0.52 2.76
N LEU A 404 23.47 -0.91 3.63
CA LEU A 404 23.47 -0.52 5.05
C LEU A 404 24.77 -0.93 5.75
N ARG A 405 25.32 -2.10 5.44
CA ARG A 405 26.59 -2.57 5.99
C ARG A 405 27.79 -1.74 5.51
N SER A 406 27.78 -1.27 4.26
CA SER A 406 28.80 -0.33 3.75
C SER A 406 28.64 1.07 4.35
N GLU A 407 27.42 1.56 4.52
CA GLU A 407 27.13 2.85 5.18
C GLU A 407 27.54 2.86 6.65
N LEU A 408 27.32 1.75 7.37
CA LEU A 408 27.79 1.55 8.74
C LEU A 408 29.33 1.60 8.80
N MET A 409 30.02 0.82 7.96
CA MET A 409 31.49 0.80 7.92
C MET A 409 32.08 2.19 7.61
N ASN A 410 31.53 2.89 6.61
CA ASN A 410 31.93 4.27 6.29
C ASN A 410 31.71 5.23 7.48
N SER A 411 30.62 5.05 8.23
CA SER A 411 30.29 5.86 9.40
C SER A 411 31.22 5.56 10.59
N GLU A 412 31.63 4.30 10.77
CA GLU A 412 32.61 3.87 11.77
C GLU A 412 34.00 4.44 11.46
N ASP A 413 34.44 4.41 10.20
CA ASP A 413 35.71 5.01 9.75
C ASP A 413 35.73 6.54 9.98
N VAL A 414 34.65 7.25 9.63
CA VAL A 414 34.53 8.70 9.88
C VAL A 414 34.52 9.00 11.39
N ASN A 415 33.86 8.19 12.21
CA ASN A 415 33.86 8.32 13.67
C ASN A 415 35.28 8.09 14.24
N ALA A 416 36.00 7.09 13.73
CA ALA A 416 37.39 6.82 14.09
C ALA A 416 38.36 7.93 13.65
N GLN A 417 38.09 8.61 12.53
CA GLN A 417 38.85 9.80 12.11
C GLN A 417 38.56 11.01 13.00
N LEU A 418 37.29 11.36 13.23
CA LEU A 418 36.91 12.48 14.09
C LEU A 418 37.45 12.34 15.52
N ARG A 419 37.55 11.12 16.06
CA ARG A 419 38.21 10.85 17.35
C ARG A 419 39.71 11.16 17.36
N LYS A 420 40.42 10.88 16.25
CA LYS A 420 41.85 11.23 16.10
C LYS A 420 42.02 12.75 15.99
N GLU A 421 41.19 13.40 15.19
CA GLU A 421 41.20 14.86 15.02
C GLU A 421 40.89 15.60 16.33
N TYR A 422 39.92 15.11 17.11
CA TYR A 422 39.63 15.63 18.46
C TYR A 422 40.82 15.49 19.42
N GLU A 423 41.46 14.31 19.49
CA GLU A 423 42.59 14.10 20.41
C GLU A 423 43.83 14.90 19.96
N MET A 424 44.09 15.06 18.65
CA MET A 424 45.13 15.97 18.16
C MET A 424 44.86 17.42 18.58
N LEU A 425 43.64 17.93 18.35
CA LEU A 425 43.26 19.29 18.72
C LEU A 425 43.30 19.52 20.25
N ARG A 426 42.97 18.49 21.04
CA ARG A 426 43.11 18.51 22.50
C ARG A 426 44.59 18.60 22.91
N ILE A 427 45.47 17.81 22.31
CA ILE A 427 46.92 17.86 22.57
C ILE A 427 47.49 19.24 22.18
N GLU A 428 47.09 19.80 21.03
CA GLU A 428 47.45 21.17 20.63
C GLU A 428 46.97 22.21 21.66
N PHE A 429 45.75 22.08 22.18
CA PHE A 429 45.23 22.97 23.21
C PHE A 429 46.00 22.86 24.54
N GLU A 430 46.30 21.65 25.01
CA GLU A 430 47.09 21.40 26.22
C GLU A 430 48.52 21.96 26.08
N GLN A 431 49.15 21.84 24.91
CA GLN A 431 50.46 22.45 24.61
C GLN A 431 50.40 24.00 24.61
N ASN A 432 49.40 24.58 23.94
CA ASN A 432 49.22 26.04 23.91
C ASN A 432 48.94 26.62 25.30
N LEU A 433 48.18 25.91 26.13
CA LEU A 433 47.94 26.30 27.53
C LEU A 433 49.24 26.32 28.34
N ALA A 434 50.04 25.26 28.27
CA ALA A 434 51.32 25.17 28.97
C ALA A 434 52.32 26.27 28.54
N ALA A 435 52.38 26.60 27.24
CA ALA A 435 53.20 27.70 26.73
C ALA A 435 52.73 29.08 27.24
N ASN A 436 51.42 29.28 27.35
CA ASN A 436 50.84 30.51 27.88
C ASN A 436 51.07 30.64 29.40
N GLU A 437 51.02 29.54 30.17
CA GLU A 437 51.36 29.55 31.60
C GLU A 437 52.82 29.98 31.84
N GLN A 438 53.79 29.47 31.04
CA GLN A 438 55.19 29.89 31.11
C GLN A 438 55.42 31.37 30.75
N THR A 439 54.54 31.96 29.94
CA THR A 439 54.59 33.39 29.60
C THR A 439 54.35 34.29 30.82
N GLY A 440 53.68 33.81 31.87
CA GLY A 440 53.49 34.52 33.14
C GLY A 440 54.80 34.78 33.90
N PRO A 441 55.57 33.74 34.29
CA PRO A 441 56.90 33.84 34.89
C PRO A 441 57.89 34.69 34.08
N ILE A 442 58.01 34.46 32.77
CA ILE A 442 58.93 35.24 31.89
C ILE A 442 58.62 36.75 31.98
N ASN A 443 57.33 37.11 31.95
CA ASN A 443 56.91 38.50 32.11
C ASN A 443 57.10 39.05 33.54
N ARG A 444 57.26 38.22 34.58
CA ARG A 444 57.66 38.69 35.93
C ARG A 444 59.17 38.93 35.97
N GLU A 445 59.97 37.99 35.50
CA GLU A 445 61.43 38.10 35.44
C GLU A 445 61.88 39.32 34.62
N MET A 446 61.27 39.55 33.45
CA MET A 446 61.53 40.74 32.62
C MET A 446 61.22 42.05 33.36
N ARG A 447 60.17 42.09 34.19
CA ARG A 447 59.84 43.26 35.02
C ARG A 447 60.82 43.44 36.19
N HIS A 448 61.30 42.36 36.81
CA HIS A 448 62.35 42.43 37.83
C HIS A 448 63.69 42.89 37.24
N LEU A 449 64.07 42.39 36.06
CA LEU A 449 65.25 42.84 35.33
C LEU A 449 65.16 44.33 34.96
N LEU A 450 64.02 44.77 34.41
CA LEU A 450 63.79 46.18 34.08
C LEU A 450 63.88 47.09 35.32
N SER A 451 63.28 46.68 36.44
CA SER A 451 63.37 47.41 37.71
C SER A 451 64.80 47.46 38.26
N SER A 452 65.55 46.37 38.17
CA SER A 452 66.97 46.31 38.56
C SER A 452 67.83 47.26 37.73
N LEU A 453 67.66 47.24 36.39
CA LEU A 453 68.35 48.15 35.48
C LEU A 453 67.97 49.62 35.70
N GLN A 454 66.69 49.92 35.98
CA GLN A 454 66.25 51.26 36.35
C GLN A 454 66.88 51.75 37.67
N ASN A 455 66.92 50.89 38.69
CA ASN A 455 67.56 51.18 39.97
C ASN A 455 69.07 51.44 39.81
N HIS A 456 69.77 50.60 39.06
CA HIS A 456 71.20 50.80 38.81
C HIS A 456 71.48 52.08 37.98
N ASN A 457 70.65 52.38 36.98
CA ASN A 457 70.73 53.63 36.22
C ASN A 457 70.51 54.86 37.12
N ASN A 458 69.58 54.78 38.09
CA ASN A 458 69.35 55.83 39.08
C ASN A 458 70.50 55.96 40.10
N GLN A 459 71.12 54.86 40.51
CA GLN A 459 72.36 54.88 41.32
C GLN A 459 73.49 55.58 40.57
N LEU A 460 73.77 55.19 39.31
CA LEU A 460 74.79 55.81 38.46
C LEU A 460 74.55 57.31 38.23
N LYS A 461 73.29 57.74 38.05
CA LYS A 461 72.92 59.17 38.02
C LYS A 461 73.24 59.88 39.34
N GLY A 462 72.98 59.24 40.48
CA GLY A 462 73.30 59.75 41.81
C GLY A 462 74.80 59.88 42.04
N GLU A 463 75.59 58.88 41.64
CA GLU A 463 77.05 58.92 41.68
C GLU A 463 77.62 59.99 40.74
N LEU A 464 77.15 60.06 39.50
CA LEU A 464 77.53 61.09 38.55
C LEU A 464 77.23 62.50 39.10
N HIS A 465 76.10 62.70 39.81
CA HIS A 465 75.83 63.95 40.50
C HIS A 465 76.82 64.21 41.66
N ARG A 466 77.18 63.19 42.46
CA ARG A 466 78.19 63.30 43.53
C ARG A 466 79.57 63.65 42.98
N TYR A 467 80.02 62.99 41.91
CA TYR A 467 81.28 63.30 41.23
C TYR A 467 81.25 64.69 40.59
N LYS A 468 80.14 65.09 39.94
CA LYS A 468 79.96 66.44 39.37
C LYS A 468 79.96 67.54 40.44
N ARG A 469 79.53 67.24 41.67
CA ARG A 469 79.69 68.14 42.83
C ARG A 469 81.14 68.20 43.28
N LYS A 470 81.77 67.06 43.63
CA LYS A 470 83.21 67.01 44.01
C LYS A 470 84.13 67.69 42.99
N TYR A 471 83.85 67.54 41.70
CA TYR A 471 84.59 68.22 40.62
C TYR A 471 84.40 69.74 40.65
N LYS A 472 83.18 70.24 40.85
CA LYS A 472 82.93 71.68 41.05
C LYS A 472 83.66 72.20 42.28
N ASP A 473 83.60 71.47 43.40
CA ASP A 473 84.21 71.87 44.66
C ASP A 473 85.75 71.94 44.52
N ALA A 474 86.37 70.89 43.98
CA ALA A 474 87.81 70.88 43.70
C ALA A 474 88.23 71.98 42.69
N ASN A 475 87.43 72.22 41.64
CA ASN A 475 87.67 73.28 40.67
C ASN A 475 87.47 74.70 41.25
N ALA A 476 86.76 74.83 42.38
CA ALA A 476 86.67 76.08 43.15
C ALA A 476 87.86 76.27 44.13
N GLU A 477 88.54 75.19 44.53
CA GLU A 477 89.81 75.27 45.28
C GLU A 477 91.00 75.60 44.37
N VAL A 478 91.01 75.16 43.10
CA VAL A 478 92.12 75.42 42.14
C VAL A 478 92.50 76.92 42.05
N PRO A 479 91.57 77.89 41.94
CA PRO A 479 91.90 79.31 42.03
C PRO A 479 92.58 79.72 43.34
N LYS A 480 92.12 79.21 44.49
CA LYS A 480 92.72 79.52 45.80
C LYS A 480 94.14 78.98 45.90
N VAL A 481 94.36 77.74 45.46
CA VAL A 481 95.71 77.13 45.42
C VAL A 481 96.64 77.91 44.49
N LYS A 482 96.15 78.39 43.34
CA LYS A 482 96.93 79.29 42.45
C LYS A 482 97.30 80.61 43.16
N ILE A 483 96.39 81.22 43.90
CA ILE A 483 96.65 82.44 44.69
C ILE A 483 97.67 82.16 45.80
N HIS A 484 97.52 81.07 46.56
CA HIS A 484 98.50 80.67 47.59
C HIS A 484 99.88 80.37 47.00
N LEU A 485 99.95 79.75 45.81
CA LEU A 485 101.22 79.49 45.12
C LEU A 485 101.88 80.79 44.65
N LEU A 486 101.11 81.74 44.10
CA LEU A 486 101.60 83.07 43.74
C LEU A 486 102.13 83.83 44.97
N LEU A 487 101.38 83.81 46.09
CA LEU A 487 101.82 84.41 47.36
C LEU A 487 103.09 83.76 47.90
N TYR A 488 103.22 82.43 47.82
CA TYR A 488 104.43 81.72 48.26
C TYR A 488 105.63 82.02 47.36
N ILE A 489 105.44 82.10 46.04
CA ILE A 489 106.49 82.50 45.08
C ILE A 489 106.94 83.94 45.35
N LEU A 490 105.99 84.88 45.52
CA LEU A 490 106.30 86.27 45.88
C LEU A 490 107.06 86.35 47.21
N PHE A 491 106.60 85.65 48.25
CA PHE A 491 107.29 85.58 49.54
C PHE A 491 108.72 85.02 49.41
N ARG A 492 108.92 83.97 48.62
CA ARG A 492 110.25 83.37 48.40
C ARG A 492 111.17 84.29 47.61
N ILE A 493 110.65 85.04 46.63
CA ILE A 493 111.39 86.07 45.88
C ILE A 493 111.77 87.22 46.82
N SER A 494 110.86 87.71 47.65
CA SER A 494 111.15 88.74 48.66
C SER A 494 112.23 88.29 49.66
N ASN A 495 112.18 87.03 50.12
CA ASN A 495 113.20 86.46 51.00
C ASN A 495 114.57 86.34 50.29
N HIS A 496 114.60 85.91 49.02
CA HIS A 496 115.84 85.86 48.24
C HIS A 496 116.43 87.25 47.97
N ALA A 497 115.58 88.25 47.71
CA ALA A 497 115.99 89.65 47.55
C ALA A 497 116.54 90.22 48.87
N PHE A 498 115.92 89.89 50.00
CA PHE A 498 116.42 90.27 51.33
C PHE A 498 117.79 89.64 51.61
N LEU A 499 117.95 88.33 51.37
CA LEU A 499 119.24 87.64 51.50
C LEU A 499 120.32 88.20 50.57
N ALA A 500 119.99 88.52 49.31
CA ALA A 500 120.92 89.17 48.37
C ALA A 500 121.32 90.58 48.85
N THR A 501 120.37 91.34 49.43
CA THR A 501 120.63 92.67 50.00
C THR A 501 121.57 92.57 51.20
N CYS A 502 121.39 91.58 52.08
CA CYS A 502 122.32 91.30 53.17
C CYS A 502 123.71 90.88 52.65
N PHE A 503 123.78 89.98 51.66
CA PHE A 503 125.06 89.50 51.11
C PHE A 503 125.91 90.65 50.52
N PHE A 504 125.30 91.58 49.76
CA PHE A 504 125.98 92.79 49.30
C PHE A 504 126.41 93.72 50.45
N LYS A 505 125.67 93.74 51.56
CA LYS A 505 125.97 94.56 52.74
C LYS A 505 127.12 94.00 53.59
N GLU A 506 127.30 92.68 53.60
CA GLU A 506 128.44 92.01 54.22
C GLU A 506 129.70 92.09 53.35
N VAL A 507 129.60 91.82 52.04
CA VAL A 507 130.74 91.96 51.10
C VAL A 507 131.28 93.40 51.08
N GLY A 508 130.39 94.41 51.17
CA GLY A 508 130.80 95.82 51.25
C GLY A 508 131.56 96.23 52.51
N LYS A 509 131.64 95.38 53.56
CA LYS A 509 132.40 95.64 54.79
C LYS A 509 133.80 95.01 54.81
N LEU A 510 134.12 94.11 53.87
CA LEU A 510 135.41 93.40 53.79
C LEU A 510 136.37 94.03 52.77
N LEU A 511 136.08 95.25 52.30
CA LEU A 511 136.84 96.01 51.30
C LEU A 511 137.23 97.42 51.79
N ARG A 512 137.46 97.57 53.10
CA ARG A 512 138.05 98.76 53.75
C ARG A 512 138.86 98.36 54.98
#